data_AF-A0A4Y1Q7R1-F1
#
_entry.id   AF-A0A4Y1Q7R1-F1
#
_cell.length_a   1.000
_cell.length_b   1.000
_cell.length_c   1.000
_cell.angle_alpha   90.00
_cell.angle_beta   90.00
_cell.angle_gamma   90.00
#
_symmetry.space_group_name_H-M   'P 1'
#
loop_
_entity.id
_entity.type
_entity.pdbx_description
1 polymer ?
#
loop_
_entity_poly.entity_id
_entity_poly.type
_entity_poly.pdbx_seq_one_letter_code
_entity_poly.pdbx_strand_id
1 'polypeptide(L)' 'PSIKLHVQNVHTMDELKMTGNCLKGSRGILSFDKAFDESEWGKLTKEIFTHIFGVPSSARRAKPFIDHVITFSILDD' A
#
# COMPACT_ATOMS: atom_id res chain seq x y z
N PRO A 1 -16.20 7.27 -4.76
CA PRO A 1 -16.33 7.04 -3.30
C PRO A 1 -15.33 7.93 -2.56
N SER A 2 -15.60 8.28 -1.30
CA SER A 2 -14.70 9.11 -0.49
C SER A 2 -14.50 8.48 0.88
N ILE A 3 -13.26 8.42 1.35
CA ILE A 3 -12.89 7.92 2.68
C ILE A 3 -12.12 9.03 3.40
N LYS A 4 -12.49 9.34 4.65
CA LYS A 4 -11.75 10.25 5.52
C LYS A 4 -10.92 9.43 6.49
N LEU A 5 -9.59 9.58 6.43
CA LEU A 5 -8.65 8.86 7.28
C LEU A 5 -8.04 9.82 8.31
N HIS A 6 -7.88 9.36 9.55
CA HIS A 6 -7.07 10.04 10.54
C HIS A 6 -5.71 9.33 10.61
N VAL A 7 -4.64 10.05 10.24
CA VAL A 7 -3.29 9.49 10.15
C VAL A 7 -2.52 9.80 11.43
N GLN A 8 -1.95 8.76 12.04
CA GLN A 8 -1.15 8.84 13.26
C GLN A 8 0.17 8.06 13.09
N ASN A 9 1.13 8.30 13.98
CA ASN A 9 2.41 7.57 14.04
C ASN A 9 3.18 7.53 12.70
N VAL A 10 3.26 8.67 12.03
CA VAL A 10 4.02 8.79 10.78
C VAL A 10 5.50 8.73 11.08
N HIS A 11 6.19 7.77 10.47
CA HIS A 11 7.64 7.67 10.46
C HIS A 11 8.13 7.65 9.01
N THR A 12 9.12 8.48 8.72
CA THR A 12 9.74 8.51 7.40
C THR A 12 10.85 7.45 7.29
N MET A 13 11.20 7.06 6.06
CA MET A 13 12.29 6.11 5.82
C MET A 13 13.66 6.64 6.30
N ASP A 14 13.80 7.96 6.46
CA ASP A 14 15.01 8.59 6.98
C ASP A 14 15.11 8.50 8.51
N GLU A 15 13.97 8.34 9.21
CA GLU A 15 13.88 8.38 10.68
C GLU A 15 14.07 7.01 11.34
N LEU A 16 13.39 5.99 10.82
CA LEU A 16 13.76 4.61 11.16
C LEU A 16 15.03 4.33 10.36
N LYS A 17 16.06 3.76 10.98
CA LYS A 17 17.29 3.29 10.32
C LYS A 17 17.01 2.13 9.33
N MET A 18 16.03 2.28 8.46
CA MET A 18 15.63 1.36 7.42
C MET A 18 16.70 1.45 6.33
N THR A 19 17.64 0.52 6.35
CA THR A 19 18.67 0.37 5.32
C THR A 19 18.13 -0.17 4.00
N GLY A 20 16.82 -0.43 3.93
CA GLY A 20 16.12 -0.90 2.74
C GLY A 20 16.01 0.19 1.68
N ASN A 21 16.30 -0.17 0.43
CA ASN A 21 16.13 0.67 -0.75
C ASN A 21 15.25 -0.08 -1.75
N CYS A 22 14.53 0.65 -2.60
CA CYS A 22 13.80 0.07 -3.71
C CYS A 22 13.88 0.95 -4.96
N LEU A 23 13.72 0.32 -6.13
CA LEU A 23 13.70 0.96 -7.42
C LEU A 23 12.50 1.90 -7.53
N LYS A 24 12.78 3.20 -7.67
CA LYS A 24 11.74 4.17 -8.02
C LYS A 24 11.01 3.75 -9.30
N GLY A 25 9.71 3.50 -9.19
CA GLY A 25 8.84 3.04 -10.27
C GLY A 25 8.74 1.52 -10.43
N SER A 26 9.30 0.71 -9.52
CA SER A 26 9.06 -0.74 -9.49
C SER A 26 7.60 -1.06 -9.17
N ARG A 27 7.15 -2.24 -9.58
CA ARG A 27 5.78 -2.72 -9.32
C ARG A 27 5.74 -3.49 -8.01
N GLY A 28 5.60 -2.75 -6.90
CA GLY A 28 5.50 -3.36 -5.57
C GLY A 28 4.27 -4.24 -5.42
N ILE A 29 4.38 -5.25 -4.54
CA ILE A 29 3.24 -6.10 -4.16
C ILE A 29 2.42 -5.36 -3.10
N LEU A 30 1.11 -5.36 -3.26
CA LEU A 30 0.19 -4.94 -2.20
C LEU A 30 -0.27 -6.17 -1.43
N SER A 31 0.04 -6.21 -0.14
CA SER A 31 -0.39 -7.27 0.76
C SER A 31 -1.50 -6.73 1.66
N PHE A 32 -2.67 -7.35 1.60
CA PHE A 32 -3.81 -7.00 2.43
C PHE A 32 -4.10 -8.14 3.40
N ASP A 33 -4.35 -7.80 4.65
CA ASP A 33 -4.86 -8.73 5.65
C ASP A 33 -6.27 -9.24 5.29
N LYS A 34 -6.61 -10.44 5.75
CA LYS A 34 -7.91 -11.08 5.53
C LYS A 34 -9.07 -10.27 6.12
N ALA A 35 -8.82 -9.53 7.21
CA ALA A 35 -9.82 -8.67 7.86
C ALA A 35 -10.49 -7.67 6.88
N PHE A 36 -9.80 -7.24 5.82
CA PHE A 36 -10.39 -6.38 4.78
C PHE A 36 -11.54 -7.07 4.03
N ASP A 37 -11.56 -8.39 3.93
CA ASP A 37 -12.60 -9.14 3.22
C ASP A 37 -13.81 -9.47 4.11
N GLU A 38 -13.74 -9.19 5.42
CA GLU A 38 -14.78 -9.53 6.39
C GLU A 38 -15.91 -8.48 6.45
N SER A 39 -15.62 -7.22 6.09
CA SER A 39 -16.60 -6.13 6.07
C SER A 39 -16.75 -5.49 4.68
N GLU A 40 -17.92 -4.95 4.38
CA GLU A 40 -18.17 -4.28 3.09
C GLU A 40 -17.34 -2.99 2.94
N TRP A 41 -17.14 -2.26 4.04
CA TRP A 41 -16.26 -1.07 4.03
C TRP A 41 -14.79 -1.45 3.85
N GLY A 42 -14.36 -2.59 4.41
CA GLY A 42 -13.03 -3.15 4.22
C GLY A 42 -12.76 -3.48 2.76
N LYS A 43 -13.69 -4.19 2.10
CA LYS A 43 -13.59 -4.55 0.67
C LYS A 43 -13.48 -3.31 -0.21
N LEU A 44 -14.31 -2.30 0.05
CA LEU A 44 -14.26 -1.02 -0.67
C LEU A 44 -12.92 -0.30 -0.46
N THR A 45 -12.42 -0.29 0.77
CA THR A 45 -11.14 0.34 1.11
C THR A 45 -9.98 -0.37 0.43
N LYS A 46 -9.98 -1.71 0.42
CA LYS A 46 -8.99 -2.55 -0.27
C LYS A 46 -8.94 -2.26 -1.78
N GLU A 47 -10.10 -2.12 -2.43
CA GLU A 47 -10.17 -1.78 -3.85
C GLU A 47 -9.62 -0.37 -4.13
N ILE A 48 -10.02 0.62 -3.33
CA ILE A 48 -9.53 1.99 -3.46
C ILE A 48 -8.01 2.06 -3.26
N PHE A 49 -7.48 1.38 -2.23
CA PHE A 49 -6.04 1.35 -1.96
C PHE A 49 -5.27 0.61 -3.06
N THR A 50 -5.86 -0.42 -3.66
CA THR A 50 -5.28 -1.11 -4.82
C THR A 50 -5.08 -0.16 -5.99
N HIS A 51 -6.06 0.71 -6.26
CA HIS A 51 -5.94 1.72 -7.31
C HIS A 51 -4.96 2.86 -7.00
N ILE A 52 -4.84 3.25 -5.72
CA ILE A 52 -3.97 4.36 -5.30
C ILE A 52 -2.51 3.95 -5.20
N PHE A 53 -2.24 2.82 -4.55
CA PHE A 53 -0.88 2.37 -4.23
C PHE A 53 -0.33 1.35 -5.24
N GLY A 54 -1.21 0.75 -6.06
CA GLY A 54 -0.81 -0.16 -7.12
C GLY A 54 -0.19 0.57 -8.31
N VAL A 55 0.81 -0.04 -8.93
CA VAL A 55 1.42 0.48 -10.17
C VAL A 55 0.85 -0.30 -11.36
N PRO A 56 0.01 0.32 -12.22
CA PRO A 56 -0.54 -0.36 -13.38
C PRO A 56 0.57 -0.66 -14.42
N SER A 57 0.39 -1.72 -15.19
CA SER A 57 1.35 -2.14 -16.22
C SER A 57 1.56 -1.11 -17.32
N SER A 58 0.57 -0.25 -17.57
CA SER A 58 0.61 0.82 -18.57
C SER A 58 1.30 2.10 -18.08
N ALA A 59 1.77 2.17 -16.84
CA ALA A 59 2.38 3.38 -16.30
C ALA A 59 3.68 3.73 -17.04
N ARG A 60 3.78 4.96 -17.53
CA ARG A 60 4.88 5.47 -18.39
C ARG A 60 6.29 5.28 -17.80
N ARG A 61 6.43 5.23 -16.48
CA ARG A 61 7.71 5.11 -15.76
C ARG A 61 7.82 3.81 -14.95
N ALA A 62 6.96 2.83 -15.24
CA ALA A 62 7.04 1.53 -14.57
C ALA A 62 8.32 0.80 -14.95
N LYS A 63 8.96 0.19 -13.95
CA LYS A 63 10.10 -0.72 -14.11
C LYS A 63 9.61 -2.17 -13.99
N PRO A 64 10.25 -3.12 -14.68
CA PRO A 64 9.75 -4.49 -14.78
C PRO A 64 9.86 -5.30 -13.49
N PHE A 65 10.74 -4.90 -12.57
CA PHE A 65 11.04 -5.66 -11.35
C PHE A 65 10.07 -5.37 -10.20
N ILE A 66 9.89 -6.39 -9.35
CA ILE A 66 9.23 -6.30 -8.06
C ILE A 66 10.34 -6.12 -7.02
N ASP A 67 10.30 -5.02 -6.26
CA ASP A 67 11.42 -4.62 -5.40
C ASP A 67 10.99 -4.17 -4.00
N HIS A 68 9.68 -4.16 -3.72
CA HIS A 68 9.15 -3.85 -2.41
C HIS A 68 7.74 -4.42 -2.22
N VAL A 69 7.29 -4.47 -0.97
CA VAL A 69 5.93 -4.85 -0.57
C VAL A 69 5.36 -3.70 0.26
N ILE A 70 4.11 -3.33 0.01
CA ILE A 70 3.33 -2.43 0.85
C ILE A 70 2.26 -3.28 1.54
N THR A 71 2.28 -3.29 2.87
CA THR A 71 1.38 -4.11 3.67
C THR A 71 0.34 -3.24 4.34
N PHE A 72 -0.92 -3.65 4.24
CA PHE A 72 -2.06 -3.06 4.95
C PHE A 72 -2.64 -4.12 5.88
N SER A 73 -2.73 -3.78 7.16
CA SER A 73 -3.30 -4.63 8.21
C SER A 73 -4.30 -3.83 9.03
N ILE A 74 -5.38 -4.49 9.47
CA ILE A 74 -6.35 -3.93 10.41
C ILE A 74 -5.97 -4.51 11.78
N LEU A 75 -5.68 -3.63 12.73
CA LEU A 75 -5.31 -3.99 14.10
C LEU A 75 -6.30 -3.34 15.05
N ASP A 76 -6.62 -4.05 16.13
CA ASP A 76 -7.46 -3.57 17.24
C ASP A 76 -8.82 -3.01 16.78
N ASP A 77 -9.70 -3.89 16.26
CA ASP A 77 -11.11 -3.57 15.97
C ASP A 77 -11.91 -3.21 17.24
#